data_AF-A0A0F5W318-F1
#
_entry.id   AF-A0A0F5W318-F1
#
_cell.length_a   1.000
_cell.length_b   1.000
_cell.length_c   1.000
_cell.angle_alpha   90.00
_cell.angle_beta   90.00
_cell.angle_gamma   90.00
#
_symmetry.space_group_name_H-M   'P 1'
#
loop_
_entity.id
_entity.type
_entity.pdbx_description
1 polymer ?
#
loop_
_entity_poly.entity_id
_entity_poly.type
_entity_poly.pdbx_seq_one_letter_code
_entity_poly.pdbx_strand_id
1 'polypeptide(L)'
;MITGYVLGESLRPGAEFAPRGLRIRAVKRLDVSTSAAEGQPPVWTLVEWEAEESAAQEIADALAGALEPVHGWYADFTAGDERVVVFAGKVFRYRRGDEAGRAEAIAHGRSVGTPGHQLDWAE
;
A
#
# COMPACT_ATOMS: atom_id res chain seq x y z
N MET A 1 -7.07 -2.86 -16.13
CA MET A 1 -6.02 -3.62 -15.41
C MET A 1 -5.37 -2.70 -14.41
N ILE A 2 -5.17 -3.20 -13.19
CA ILE A 2 -4.47 -2.49 -12.11
C ILE A 2 -3.23 -3.29 -11.72
N THR A 3 -2.21 -2.58 -11.24
CA THR A 3 -0.96 -3.17 -10.76
C THR A 3 -0.56 -2.51 -9.45
N GLY A 4 0.09 -3.28 -8.59
CA GLY A 4 0.66 -2.77 -7.35
C GLY A 4 1.63 -3.78 -6.77
N TYR A 5 2.02 -3.55 -5.52
CA TYR A 5 2.77 -4.51 -4.75
C TYR A 5 2.30 -4.50 -3.30
N VAL A 6 2.56 -5.59 -2.60
CA VAL A 6 2.48 -5.64 -1.14
C VAL A 6 3.88 -5.99 -0.62
N LEU A 7 4.28 -5.39 0.49
CA LEU A 7 5.52 -5.75 1.16
C LEU A 7 5.21 -6.90 2.11
N GLY A 8 5.99 -7.98 2.06
CA GLY A 8 5.77 -9.12 2.95
C GLY A 8 5.82 -8.71 4.43
N GLU A 9 6.70 -7.77 4.74
CA GLU A 9 6.94 -7.24 6.08
C GLU A 9 5.91 -6.19 6.51
N SER A 10 5.07 -5.70 5.58
CA SER A 10 3.95 -4.82 5.91
C SER A 10 2.68 -5.55 6.32
N LEU A 11 2.66 -6.89 6.27
CA LEU A 11 1.53 -7.72 6.67
C LEU A 11 1.62 -8.11 8.15
N ARG A 12 0.48 -8.10 8.86
CA ARG A 12 0.42 -8.60 10.24
C ARG A 12 0.76 -10.10 10.28
N PRO A 13 1.45 -10.58 11.32
CA PRO A 13 1.61 -12.02 11.55
C PRO A 13 0.25 -12.74 11.56
N GLY A 14 0.10 -13.76 10.72
CA GLY A 14 -1.14 -14.54 10.58
C GLY A 14 -2.20 -13.94 9.66
N ALA A 15 -1.98 -12.75 9.09
CA ALA A 15 -2.85 -12.23 8.04
C ALA A 15 -2.65 -12.99 6.72
N GLU A 16 -3.73 -13.18 5.98
CA GLU A 16 -3.71 -13.74 4.64
C GLU A 16 -4.17 -12.66 3.64
N PHE A 17 -3.31 -12.35 2.67
CA PHE A 17 -3.65 -11.48 1.54
C PHE A 17 -3.89 -12.36 0.31
N ALA A 18 -5.15 -12.74 0.08
CA ALA A 18 -5.55 -13.63 -1.01
C ALA A 18 -6.79 -13.14 -1.79
N PRO A 19 -6.79 -11.89 -2.32
CA PRO A 19 -7.89 -11.41 -3.16
C PRO A 19 -8.00 -12.24 -4.45
N ARG A 20 -9.23 -12.43 -4.93
CA ARG A 20 -9.51 -13.25 -6.11
C ARG A 20 -9.04 -12.56 -7.39
N GLY A 21 -8.60 -13.36 -8.36
CA GLY A 21 -8.19 -12.86 -9.68
C GLY A 21 -6.85 -12.13 -9.70
N LEU A 22 -6.12 -12.10 -8.57
CA LEU A 22 -4.78 -11.55 -8.51
C LEU A 22 -3.77 -12.50 -9.16
N ARG A 23 -2.91 -11.95 -10.02
CA ARG A 23 -1.75 -12.65 -10.60
C ARG A 23 -0.45 -12.04 -10.08
N ILE A 24 0.42 -12.88 -9.51
CA ILE A 24 1.77 -12.46 -9.15
C ILE A 24 2.56 -12.18 -10.43
N ARG A 25 3.21 -11.01 -10.46
CA ARG A 25 4.11 -10.58 -11.54
C ARG A 25 5.57 -10.83 -11.21
N ALA A 26 5.98 -10.55 -9.98
CA ALA A 26 7.35 -10.73 -9.52
C ALA A 26 7.41 -10.79 -7.99
N VAL A 27 8.46 -11.43 -7.48
CA VAL A 27 8.86 -11.34 -6.08
C VAL A 27 10.29 -10.82 -6.05
N LYS A 28 10.52 -9.70 -5.36
CA LYS A 28 11.83 -9.05 -5.27
C LYS A 28 12.20 -8.85 -3.80
N ARG A 29 13.50 -8.86 -3.50
CA ARG A 29 14.02 -8.48 -2.18
C ARG A 29 14.93 -7.29 -2.35
N LEU A 30 14.63 -6.20 -1.65
CA LEU A 30 15.35 -4.94 -1.74
C LEU A 30 15.94 -4.57 -0.39
N ASP A 31 17.22 -4.19 -0.38
CA ASP A 31 17.84 -3.54 0.77
C ASP A 31 17.43 -2.07 0.76
N VAL A 32 16.77 -1.65 1.83
CA VAL A 32 16.22 -0.32 2.07
C VAL A 32 16.74 0.26 3.39
N SER A 33 17.89 -0.23 3.87
CA SER A 33 18.46 0.19 5.16
C SER A 33 18.69 1.70 5.26
N THR A 34 18.78 2.41 4.14
CA THR A 34 18.97 3.87 4.07
C THR A 34 17.68 4.68 4.16
N SER A 35 16.52 4.05 3.99
CA SER A 35 15.20 4.71 3.91
C SER A 35 14.12 4.08 4.79
N ALA A 36 14.41 2.94 5.43
CA ALA A 36 13.53 2.27 6.39
C ALA A 36 13.32 3.12 7.65
N ALA A 37 12.08 3.14 8.14
CA ALA A 37 11.71 3.78 9.40
C ALA A 37 12.15 2.94 10.60
N GLU A 38 12.17 3.56 11.79
CA GLU A 38 12.40 2.83 13.04
C GLU A 38 11.34 1.73 13.23
N GLY A 39 11.81 0.48 13.40
CA GLY A 39 10.97 -0.71 13.51
C GLY A 39 10.59 -1.38 12.19
N GLN A 40 10.92 -0.79 11.04
CA GLN A 40 10.85 -1.49 9.75
C GLN A 40 12.15 -2.30 9.53
N PRO A 41 12.08 -3.54 9.02
CA PRO A 41 13.27 -4.32 8.70
C PRO A 41 14.05 -3.69 7.54
N PRO A 42 15.37 -3.88 7.46
CA PRO A 42 16.21 -3.25 6.43
C PRO A 42 16.07 -3.90 5.04
N VAL A 43 15.44 -5.08 4.95
CA VAL A 43 15.19 -5.77 3.68
C VAL A 43 13.71 -6.02 3.54
N TRP A 44 13.13 -5.56 2.42
CA TRP A 44 11.71 -5.76 2.12
C TRP A 44 11.51 -6.74 0.98
N THR A 45 10.46 -7.54 1.09
CA THR A 45 10.00 -8.50 0.09
C THR A 45 8.82 -7.90 -0.67
N LEU A 46 9.06 -7.42 -1.89
CA LEU A 46 8.02 -6.86 -2.75
C LEU A 46 7.35 -8.01 -3.52
N VAL A 47 6.06 -8.21 -3.29
CA VAL A 47 5.21 -9.10 -4.09
C VAL A 47 4.41 -8.25 -5.06
N GLU A 48 4.90 -8.13 -6.29
CA GLU A 48 4.24 -7.38 -7.36
C GLU A 48 3.08 -8.19 -7.93
N TRP A 49 1.97 -7.52 -8.17
CA TRP A 49 0.74 -8.14 -8.64
C TRP A 49 0.06 -7.32 -9.73
N GLU A 50 -0.81 -7.98 -10.47
CA GLU A 50 -1.80 -7.36 -11.35
C GLU A 50 -3.17 -8.02 -11.16
N ALA A 51 -4.22 -7.27 -11.48
CA ALA A 51 -5.60 -7.74 -11.45
C ALA A 51 -6.47 -6.93 -12.42
N GLU A 52 -7.69 -7.43 -12.66
CA GLU A 52 -8.74 -6.66 -13.32
C GLU A 52 -9.12 -5.44 -12.48
N GLU A 53 -9.51 -4.35 -13.14
CA GLU A 53 -9.87 -3.11 -12.45
C GLU A 53 -11.12 -3.25 -11.57
N SER A 54 -12.02 -4.16 -11.95
CA SER A 54 -13.19 -4.53 -11.14
C SER A 54 -12.82 -5.12 -9.77
N ALA A 55 -11.61 -5.63 -9.58
CA ALA A 55 -11.12 -6.15 -8.31
C ALA A 55 -10.55 -5.05 -7.38
N ALA A 56 -10.48 -3.79 -7.83
CA ALA A 56 -9.83 -2.70 -7.08
C ALA A 56 -10.38 -2.54 -5.64
N GLN A 57 -11.69 -2.63 -5.46
CA GLN A 57 -12.29 -2.51 -4.13
C GLN A 57 -11.96 -3.71 -3.24
N GLU A 58 -12.08 -4.94 -3.75
CA GLU A 58 -11.74 -6.17 -3.02
C GLU A 58 -10.27 -6.16 -2.57
N ILE A 59 -9.35 -5.73 -3.44
CA ILE A 59 -7.93 -5.63 -3.13
C ILE A 59 -7.68 -4.58 -2.05
N ALA A 60 -8.31 -3.41 -2.15
CA ALA A 60 -8.17 -2.36 -1.14
C ALA A 60 -8.64 -2.82 0.24
N ASP A 61 -9.79 -3.49 0.31
CA ASP A 61 -10.35 -4.01 1.56
C ASP A 61 -9.48 -5.13 2.14
N ALA A 62 -8.97 -6.04 1.29
CA ALA A 62 -8.05 -7.08 1.70
C ALA A 62 -6.73 -6.52 2.25
N LEU A 63 -6.17 -5.48 1.62
CA LEU A 63 -4.99 -4.79 2.12
C LEU A 63 -5.27 -4.11 3.47
N ALA A 64 -6.35 -3.33 3.59
CA ALA A 64 -6.73 -2.68 4.83
C ALA A 64 -6.94 -3.70 5.96
N GLY A 65 -7.50 -4.86 5.60
CA GLY A 65 -7.70 -6.00 6.47
C GLY A 65 -6.46 -6.82 6.78
N ALA A 66 -5.30 -6.59 6.17
CA ALA A 66 -4.10 -7.42 6.35
C ALA A 66 -2.86 -6.64 6.82
N LEU A 67 -2.78 -5.34 6.52
CA LEU A 67 -1.62 -4.49 6.84
C LEU A 67 -1.37 -4.36 8.35
N GLU A 68 -0.10 -4.31 8.73
CA GLU A 68 0.36 -4.04 10.09
C GLU A 68 0.05 -2.59 10.50
N PRO A 69 -0.77 -2.36 11.55
CA PRO A 69 -1.11 -1.01 12.02
C PRO A 69 0.05 -0.24 12.64
N VAL A 70 1.14 -0.92 13.04
CA VAL A 70 2.34 -0.25 13.54
C VAL A 70 3.38 -0.01 12.43
N HIS A 71 4.36 0.84 12.71
CA HIS A 71 5.48 1.15 11.81
C HIS A 71 5.12 1.87 10.50
N GLY A 72 3.93 2.46 10.40
CA GLY A 72 3.59 3.36 9.29
C GLY A 72 3.52 2.67 7.93
N TRP A 73 3.08 1.41 7.88
CA TRP A 73 2.93 0.70 6.62
C TRP A 73 1.70 1.16 5.84
N TYR A 74 1.84 1.19 4.52
CA TYR A 74 0.74 1.44 3.60
C TYR A 74 1.00 0.71 2.27
N ALA A 75 -0.03 0.64 1.44
CA ALA A 75 0.07 0.24 0.05
C ALA A 75 -0.72 1.23 -0.81
N ASP A 76 -0.32 1.41 -2.06
CA ASP A 76 -1.05 2.26 -2.98
C ASP A 76 -1.08 1.68 -4.40
N PHE A 77 -2.12 2.06 -5.16
CA PHE A 77 -2.24 1.74 -6.58
C PHE A 77 -3.20 2.71 -7.28
N THR A 78 -3.17 2.69 -8.60
CA THR A 78 -4.12 3.44 -9.44
C THR A 78 -5.22 2.52 -9.96
N ALA A 79 -6.47 2.98 -9.89
CA ALA A 79 -7.63 2.32 -10.50
C ALA A 79 -8.41 3.35 -11.32
N GLY A 80 -8.37 3.22 -12.65
CA GLY A 80 -8.96 4.22 -13.55
C GLY A 80 -8.30 5.60 -13.37
N ASP A 81 -9.12 6.62 -13.07
CA ASP A 81 -8.68 7.98 -12.75
C ASP A 81 -8.51 8.24 -11.25
N GLU A 82 -8.61 7.20 -10.41
CA GLU A 82 -8.48 7.30 -8.95
C GLU A 82 -7.11 6.82 -8.46
N ARG A 83 -6.61 7.48 -7.42
CA ARG A 83 -5.56 6.97 -6.53
C ARG A 83 -6.22 6.26 -5.35
N VAL A 84 -5.73 5.06 -5.05
CA VAL A 84 -6.13 4.30 -3.87
C VAL A 84 -4.92 4.20 -2.94
N VAL A 85 -5.05 4.67 -1.70
CA VAL A 85 -4.01 4.57 -0.66
C VAL A 85 -4.62 3.82 0.53
N VAL A 86 -3.94 2.76 0.95
CA VAL A 86 -4.46 1.81 1.92
C VAL A 86 -3.53 1.74 3.13
N PHE A 87 -4.07 2.05 4.30
CA PHE A 87 -3.46 1.82 5.59
C PHE A 87 -4.24 0.71 6.32
N ALA A 88 -3.69 0.19 7.42
CA ALA A 88 -4.41 -0.78 8.24
C ALA A 88 -5.79 -0.20 8.68
N GLY A 89 -6.87 -0.87 8.28
CA GLY A 89 -8.25 -0.48 8.60
C GLY A 89 -8.77 0.79 7.93
N LYS A 90 -8.01 1.44 7.02
CA LYS A 90 -8.46 2.66 6.35
C LYS A 90 -8.04 2.71 4.88
N VAL A 91 -9.00 3.01 4.00
CA VAL A 91 -8.81 3.21 2.57
C VAL A 91 -9.12 4.66 2.23
N PHE A 92 -8.21 5.31 1.50
CA PHE A 92 -8.46 6.59 0.85
C PHE A 92 -8.60 6.36 -0.65
N ARG A 93 -9.68 6.88 -1.23
CA ARG A 93 -9.88 6.94 -2.69
C ARG A 93 -10.16 8.37 -3.07
N TYR A 94 -9.42 8.88 -4.04
CA TYR A 94 -9.60 10.22 -4.55
C TYR A 94 -9.20 10.29 -6.02
N ARG A 95 -9.78 11.25 -6.76
CA ARG A 95 -9.45 11.47 -8.17
C ARG A 95 -8.01 11.96 -8.27
N ARG A 96 -7.22 11.45 -9.21
CA ARG A 96 -5.86 11.95 -9.44
C ARG A 96 -5.89 13.45 -9.75
N GLY A 97 -4.99 14.20 -9.11
CA GLY A 97 -4.97 15.66 -9.13
C GLY A 97 -5.90 16.33 -8.10
N ASP A 98 -6.66 15.58 -7.30
CA ASP A 98 -7.37 16.11 -6.13
C ASP A 98 -6.38 16.34 -4.98
N GLU A 99 -5.95 17.59 -4.85
CA GLU A 99 -5.01 18.01 -3.80
C GLU A 99 -5.57 17.81 -2.38
N ALA A 100 -6.89 17.95 -2.19
CA ALA A 100 -7.51 17.82 -0.87
C ALA A 100 -7.55 16.36 -0.44
N GLY A 101 -7.99 15.46 -1.33
CA GLY A 101 -7.98 14.02 -1.09
C GLY A 101 -6.56 13.50 -0.82
N ARG A 102 -5.58 13.95 -1.62
CA ARG A 102 -4.16 13.62 -1.41
C ARG A 102 -3.65 14.12 -0.06
N ALA A 103 -3.97 15.36 0.32
CA ALA A 103 -3.55 15.93 1.59
C ALA A 103 -4.13 15.17 2.79
N GLU A 104 -5.37 14.69 2.71
CA GLU A 104 -5.98 13.88 3.77
C GLU A 104 -5.24 12.55 3.96
N ALA A 105 -4.95 11.83 2.87
CA ALA A 105 -4.22 10.57 2.91
C ALA A 105 -2.79 10.76 3.49
N ILE A 106 -2.09 11.83 3.10
CA ILE A 106 -0.76 12.17 3.65
C ILE A 106 -0.85 12.52 5.13
N ALA A 107 -1.83 13.31 5.55
CA ALA A 107 -2.03 13.67 6.94
C ALA A 107 -2.25 12.42 7.80
N HIS A 108 -3.05 11.48 7.30
CA HIS A 108 -3.23 10.19 7.97
C HIS A 108 -1.95 9.36 8.01
N GLY A 109 -1.23 9.23 6.91
CA GLY A 109 0.04 8.49 6.85
C GLY A 109 1.05 8.98 7.89
N ARG A 110 1.19 10.30 8.02
CA ARG A 110 2.02 10.92 9.07
C ARG A 110 1.52 10.60 10.47
N SER A 111 0.20 10.62 10.69
CA SER A 111 -0.40 10.33 11.99
C SER A 111 -0.18 8.88 12.45
N VAL A 112 -0.02 7.94 11.52
CA VAL A 112 0.26 6.52 11.82
C VAL A 112 1.75 6.17 11.72
N GLY A 113 2.63 7.18 11.62
CA GLY A 113 4.07 7.00 11.69
C GLY A 113 4.78 6.72 10.36
N THR A 114 4.10 6.89 9.22
CA THR A 114 4.74 6.78 7.90
C THR A 114 5.69 7.96 7.71
N PRO A 115 6.99 7.74 7.42
CA PRO A 115 7.91 8.82 7.12
C PRO A 115 7.45 9.65 5.92
N GLY A 116 7.59 10.97 6.02
CA GLY A 116 7.09 11.89 5.00
C GLY A 116 7.69 11.66 3.61
N HIS A 117 8.94 11.19 3.52
CA HIS A 117 9.59 10.86 2.25
C HIS A 117 9.09 9.56 1.63
N GLN A 118 8.42 8.69 2.40
CA GLN A 118 7.77 7.49 1.87
C GLN A 118 6.35 7.79 1.37
N LEU A 119 5.74 8.93 1.72
CA LEU A 119 4.41 9.33 1.23
C LEU A 119 4.52 10.00 -0.16
N ASP A 120 5.08 9.28 -1.13
CA ASP A 120 5.62 9.81 -2.39
C ASP A 120 4.96 9.24 -3.66
N TRP A 121 3.79 8.60 -3.53
CA TRP A 121 3.09 8.04 -4.69
C TRP A 121 2.82 9.11 -5.77
N ALA A 122 3.01 8.68 -7.02
CA ALA A 122 2.86 9.55 -8.19
C ALA A 122 1.39 9.98 -8.39
N GLU A 123 1.17 11.20 -8.89
CA GLU A 123 -0.16 11.66 -9.31
C GLU A 123 -0.39 11.51 -10.81
#